data_AF-A0A0R2V2P6-F1
#
_entry.id   AF-A0A0R2V2P6-F1
#
_cell.length_a   1.000
_cell.length_b   1.000
_cell.length_c   1.000
_cell.angle_alpha   90.00
_cell.angle_beta   90.00
_cell.angle_gamma   90.00
#
_symmetry.space_group_name_H-M   'P 1'
#
loop_
_entity.id
_entity.type
_entity.pdbx_description
1 polymer ?
#
loop_
_entity_poly.entity_id
_entity_poly.type
_entity_poly.pdbx_seq_one_letter_code
_entity_poly.pdbx_strand_id
1 'polypeptide(L)'
;MPFYGWIHDLSDRDPTSVFNVFGLLPWDPPSFLLIGAWPIIMGITMFIQQKLNPTPPDPIQAKIFMFFPVFLTVILAPFPAGLVIYWSFNNIFTMIQQYIVQRKMTIKTI
;
A
#
# COMPACT_ATOMS: atom_id res chain seq x y z
N MET A 1 23.11 -9.87 2.68
CA MET A 1 23.42 -8.43 2.64
C MET A 1 22.12 -7.70 2.91
N PRO A 2 22.09 -6.68 3.77
CA PRO A 2 20.86 -5.95 4.05
C PRO A 2 20.36 -5.26 2.77
N PHE A 3 19.04 -5.23 2.55
CA PHE A 3 18.43 -4.64 1.35
C PHE A 3 18.63 -3.12 1.32
N TYR A 4 17.95 -2.38 2.21
CA TYR A 4 18.05 -0.92 2.31
C TYR A 4 17.36 -0.41 3.58
N GLY A 5 17.96 0.57 4.27
CA GLY A 5 17.39 1.16 5.49
C GLY A 5 17.23 0.15 6.62
N TRP A 6 16.02 0.06 7.19
CA TRP A 6 15.65 -0.90 8.25
C TRP A 6 15.23 -2.28 7.70
N ILE A 7 15.12 -2.44 6.38
CA ILE A 7 14.80 -3.74 5.77
C ILE A 7 16.09 -4.48 5.49
N HIS A 8 16.28 -5.58 6.20
CA HIS A 8 17.46 -6.43 6.08
C HIS A 8 17.20 -7.70 5.27
N ASP A 9 15.95 -8.18 5.23
CA ASP A 9 15.52 -9.32 4.44
C ASP A 9 14.15 -9.01 3.80
N LEU A 10 14.02 -9.27 2.50
CA LEU A 10 12.77 -9.06 1.74
C LEU A 10 11.79 -10.22 1.92
N SER A 11 12.28 -11.39 2.32
CA SER A 11 11.48 -12.58 2.59
C SER A 11 10.87 -12.57 3.99
N ASP A 12 11.43 -11.76 4.89
CA ASP A 12 10.86 -11.51 6.21
C ASP A 12 9.88 -10.34 6.17
N ARG A 13 9.05 -10.23 7.19
CA ARG A 13 8.09 -9.13 7.37
C ARG A 13 8.82 -7.81 7.66
N ASP A 14 8.09 -6.68 7.54
CA ASP A 14 8.62 -5.38 7.98
C ASP A 14 8.86 -5.41 9.50
N PRO A 15 10.11 -5.20 9.98
CA PRO A 15 10.42 -5.19 11.41
C PRO A 15 9.90 -3.92 12.10
N THR A 16 9.50 -2.90 11.34
CA THR A 16 8.89 -1.69 11.88
C THR A 16 7.40 -1.89 12.13
N SER A 17 6.88 -1.23 13.15
CA SER A 17 5.46 -1.13 13.44
C SER A 17 5.17 0.18 14.14
N VAL A 18 3.98 0.74 13.94
CA VAL A 18 3.50 1.88 14.74
C VAL A 18 3.60 1.58 16.24
N PHE A 19 3.39 0.32 16.63
CA PHE A 19 3.36 -0.11 18.02
C PHE A 19 4.77 -0.26 18.62
N ASN A 20 5.78 -0.64 17.83
CA ASN A 20 7.18 -0.62 18.27
C ASN A 20 7.89 0.71 17.98
N VAL A 21 7.11 1.76 17.68
CA VAL A 21 7.59 3.11 17.35
C VAL A 21 8.61 3.05 16.20
N PHE A 22 8.26 2.31 15.14
CA PHE A 22 9.07 2.07 13.95
C PHE A 22 10.45 1.44 14.26
N GLY A 23 10.48 0.50 15.19
CA GLY A 23 11.68 -0.25 15.59
C GLY A 23 12.53 0.43 16.66
N LEU A 24 12.08 1.55 17.25
CA LEU A 24 12.77 2.20 18.36
C LEU A 24 12.66 1.42 19.68
N LEU A 25 11.59 0.65 19.87
CA LEU A 25 11.43 -0.22 21.03
C LEU A 25 11.77 -1.68 20.66
N PRO A 26 12.59 -2.39 21.45
CA PRO A 26 12.99 -3.77 21.19
C PRO A 26 11.92 -4.77 21.63
N TRP A 27 10.69 -4.60 21.14
CA TRP A 27 9.59 -5.55 21.34
C TRP A 27 8.94 -5.89 20.00
N ASP A 28 8.49 -7.14 19.88
CA ASP A 28 7.83 -7.64 18.68
C ASP A 28 6.31 -7.65 18.87
N PRO A 29 5.55 -6.80 18.15
CA PRO A 29 4.11 -6.79 18.24
C PRO A 29 3.48 -8.11 17.76
N PRO A 30 2.37 -8.55 18.36
CA PRO A 30 1.55 -9.61 17.80
C PRO A 30 1.20 -9.33 16.34
N SER A 31 1.10 -10.36 15.50
CA SER A 31 1.01 -10.21 14.04
C SER A 31 -0.13 -9.30 13.54
N PHE A 32 -1.24 -9.23 14.28
CA PHE A 32 -2.38 -8.37 13.96
C PHE A 32 -2.14 -6.87 14.25
N LEU A 33 -1.07 -6.53 14.99
CA LEU A 33 -0.62 -5.17 15.27
C LEU A 33 0.64 -4.80 14.47
N LEU A 34 1.08 -5.62 13.51
CA LEU A 34 2.27 -5.35 12.70
C LEU A 34 1.96 -4.39 11.55
N ILE A 35 1.50 -3.18 11.88
CA ILE A 35 1.31 -2.12 10.90
C ILE A 35 2.63 -1.38 10.73
N GLY A 36 3.48 -1.92 9.86
CA GLY A 36 4.80 -1.35 9.53
C GLY A 36 4.75 -0.16 8.57
N ALA A 37 5.90 0.46 8.37
CA ALA A 37 6.04 1.58 7.44
C ALA A 37 5.65 1.19 6.01
N TRP A 38 6.06 0.02 5.53
CA TRP A 38 5.74 -0.45 4.19
C TRP A 38 4.25 -0.78 4.01
N PRO A 39 3.59 -1.53 4.91
CA PRO A 39 2.14 -1.69 4.87
C PRO A 39 1.38 -0.37 4.83
N ILE A 40 1.80 0.64 5.60
CA ILE A 40 1.18 1.98 5.57
C ILE A 40 1.32 2.62 4.19
N ILE A 41 2.53 2.61 3.61
CA ILE A 41 2.78 3.14 2.27
C ILE A 41 1.92 2.40 1.23
N MET A 42 1.85 1.07 1.31
CA MET A 42 1.01 0.26 0.45
C MET A 42 -0.46 0.68 0.57
N GLY A 43 -1.00 0.79 1.78
CA GLY A 43 -2.38 1.23 2.01
C GLY A 43 -2.69 2.61 1.45
N ILE A 44 -1.76 3.57 1.63
CA ILE A 44 -1.88 4.92 1.06
C ILE A 44 -1.88 4.88 -0.47
N THR A 45 -0.93 4.15 -1.08
CA THR A 45 -0.85 4.05 -2.55
C THR A 45 -2.08 3.38 -3.15
N MET A 46 -2.60 2.32 -2.51
CA MET A 46 -3.85 1.67 -2.91
C MET A 46 -5.05 2.61 -2.81
N PHE A 47 -5.14 3.37 -1.71
CA PHE A 47 -6.23 4.32 -1.53
C PHE A 47 -6.21 5.44 -2.57
N ILE A 48 -5.03 5.96 -2.91
CA ILE A 48 -4.89 6.98 -3.97
C ILE A 48 -5.23 6.37 -5.32
N GLN A 49 -4.70 5.19 -5.65
CA GLN A 49 -4.99 4.51 -6.91
C GLN A 49 -6.48 4.24 -7.07
N GLN A 50 -7.16 3.82 -6.01
CA GLN A 50 -8.59 3.61 -6.02
C GLN A 50 -9.38 4.89 -6.27
N LYS A 51 -8.94 6.03 -5.73
CA LYS A 51 -9.57 7.33 -6.00
C LYS A 51 -9.40 7.80 -7.45
N LEU A 52 -8.36 7.34 -8.14
CA LEU A 52 -8.18 7.60 -9.58
C LEU A 52 -9.11 6.75 -10.44
N ASN A 53 -9.66 5.66 -9.88
CA ASN A 53 -10.60 4.79 -10.56
C ASN A 53 -12.04 5.30 -10.38
N PRO A 54 -12.91 5.16 -11.40
CA PRO A 54 -14.31 5.53 -11.29
C PRO A 54 -14.98 4.80 -10.13
N THR A 55 -15.67 5.54 -9.27
CA THR A 55 -16.42 4.93 -8.15
C THR A 55 -17.63 4.18 -8.69
N PRO A 56 -17.95 2.98 -8.16
CA PRO A 56 -19.15 2.26 -8.53
C PRO A 56 -20.42 3.11 -8.33
N PRO A 57 -21.44 2.99 -9.20
CA PRO A 57 -22.66 3.79 -9.10
C PRO A 57 -23.52 3.43 -7.89
N ASP A 58 -23.33 2.23 -7.32
CA ASP A 58 -24.05 1.78 -6.13
C ASP A 58 -23.38 2.29 -4.83
N PRO A 59 -24.13 2.95 -3.92
CA PRO A 59 -23.58 3.54 -2.70
C PRO A 59 -23.09 2.53 -1.66
N ILE A 60 -23.62 1.30 -1.64
CA ILE A 60 -23.15 0.22 -0.76
C ILE A 60 -21.81 -0.29 -1.27
N GLN A 61 -21.68 -0.51 -2.58
CA GLN A 61 -20.40 -0.92 -3.17
C GLN A 61 -19.32 0.15 -2.94
N ALA A 62 -19.63 1.43 -3.15
CA ALA A 62 -18.69 2.53 -2.92
C ALA A 62 -18.14 2.53 -1.48
N LYS A 63 -18.99 2.27 -0.48
CA LYS A 63 -18.56 2.14 0.92
C LYS A 63 -17.61 0.97 1.12
N ILE A 64 -17.94 -0.21 0.60
CA ILE A 64 -17.08 -1.41 0.70
C ILE A 64 -15.72 -1.14 0.07
N PHE A 65 -15.69 -0.56 -1.13
CA PHE A 65 -14.47 -0.20 -1.83
C PHE A 65 -13.64 0.78 -0.99
N MET A 66 -14.23 1.78 -0.33
CA MET A 66 -13.49 2.73 0.51
C MET A 66 -12.76 2.06 1.70
N PHE A 67 -13.31 0.99 2.27
CA PHE A 67 -12.66 0.24 3.36
C PHE A 67 -11.67 -0.82 2.87
N PHE A 68 -11.76 -1.22 1.60
CA PHE A 68 -10.96 -2.30 1.04
C PHE A 68 -9.44 -2.10 1.16
N PRO A 69 -8.85 -0.91 0.86
CA PRO A 69 -7.42 -0.69 1.04
C PRO A 69 -6.95 -0.84 2.49
N VAL A 70 -7.75 -0.35 3.45
CA VAL A 70 -7.43 -0.42 4.88
C VAL A 70 -7.44 -1.87 5.35
N PHE A 71 -8.48 -2.62 4.96
CA PHE A 71 -8.61 -4.03 5.29
C PHE A 71 -7.45 -4.86 4.71
N LEU A 72 -7.12 -4.68 3.44
CA LEU A 72 -5.99 -5.36 2.81
C LEU A 72 -4.65 -4.99 3.45
N THR A 73 -4.48 -3.73 3.87
CA THR A 73 -3.26 -3.30 4.55
C THR A 73 -3.02 -4.07 5.84
N VAL A 74 -4.06 -4.30 6.65
CA VAL A 74 -3.95 -5.04 7.91
C VAL A 74 -3.69 -6.52 7.65
N ILE A 75 -4.34 -7.11 6.64
CA ILE A 75 -4.16 -8.54 6.30
C ILE A 75 -2.78 -8.83 5.71
N LEU A 76 -2.25 -7.91 4.89
CA LEU A 76 -0.94 -8.07 4.26
C LEU A 76 0.22 -7.55 5.10
N ALA A 77 -0.05 -6.84 6.19
CA ALA A 77 0.97 -6.36 7.12
C ALA A 77 1.98 -7.44 7.60
N PRO A 78 1.55 -8.68 7.95
CA PRO A 78 2.48 -9.75 8.36
C PRO A 78 3.13 -10.51 7.19
N PHE A 79 2.82 -10.19 5.93
CA PHE A 79 3.43 -10.84 4.78
C PHE A 79 4.87 -10.34 4.53
N PRO A 80 5.68 -11.07 3.74
CA PRO A 80 7.03 -10.65 3.39
C PRO A 80 7.10 -9.22 2.87
N ALA A 81 8.04 -8.42 3.40
CA ALA A 81 8.20 -7.02 3.05
C ALA A 81 8.42 -6.83 1.54
N GLY A 82 9.08 -7.78 0.87
CA GLY A 82 9.27 -7.77 -0.58
C GLY A 82 7.96 -7.75 -1.37
N LEU A 83 6.93 -8.47 -0.92
CA LEU A 83 5.60 -8.47 -1.55
C LEU A 83 4.93 -7.09 -1.38
N VAL A 84 4.99 -6.54 -0.17
CA VAL A 84 4.36 -5.25 0.16
C VAL A 84 5.05 -4.09 -0.58
N ILE A 85 6.38 -4.11 -0.65
CA ILE A 85 7.19 -3.17 -1.43
C ILE A 85 6.82 -3.28 -2.92
N TYR A 86 6.77 -4.49 -3.46
CA TYR A 86 6.39 -4.73 -4.86
C TYR A 86 5.03 -4.12 -5.20
N TRP A 87 4.00 -4.36 -4.37
CA TRP A 87 2.68 -3.76 -4.57
C TRP A 87 2.70 -2.24 -4.48
N SER A 88 3.42 -1.68 -3.52
CA SER A 88 3.54 -0.22 -3.36
C SER A 88 4.10 0.43 -4.63
N PHE A 89 5.21 -0.11 -5.16
CA PHE A 89 5.80 0.40 -6.40
C PHE A 89 4.91 0.13 -7.61
N ASN A 90 4.29 -1.04 -7.69
CA ASN A 90 3.36 -1.38 -8.77
C ASN A 90 2.21 -0.36 -8.84
N ASN A 91 1.57 -0.05 -7.71
CA ASN A 91 0.52 0.97 -7.65
C ASN A 91 1.02 2.32 -8.14
N ILE A 92 2.20 2.76 -7.70
CA ILE A 92 2.79 4.03 -8.13
C ILE A 92 2.98 4.06 -9.65
N PHE A 93 3.57 3.02 -10.25
CA PHE A 93 3.76 2.95 -11.69
C PHE A 93 2.43 2.94 -12.45
N THR A 94 1.44 2.18 -11.98
CA THR A 94 0.10 2.16 -12.57
C THR A 94 -0.55 3.54 -12.51
N MET A 95 -0.45 4.25 -11.39
CA MET A 95 -0.99 5.61 -11.25
C MET A 95 -0.31 6.58 -12.22
N ILE A 96 1.02 6.52 -12.34
CA ILE A 96 1.77 7.35 -13.30
C ILE A 96 1.33 7.05 -14.74
N GLN A 97 1.25 5.77 -15.10
CA GLN A 97 0.77 5.35 -16.41
C GLN A 97 -0.65 5.85 -16.68
N GLN A 98 -1.56 5.66 -15.73
CA GLN A 98 -2.96 6.10 -15.82
C GLN A 98 -3.06 7.61 -16.02
N TYR A 99 -2.27 8.39 -15.29
CA TYR A 99 -2.19 9.83 -15.44
C TYR A 99 -1.72 10.27 -16.83
N ILE A 100 -0.65 9.64 -17.36
CA ILE A 100 -0.14 9.93 -18.70
C ILE A 100 -1.19 9.59 -19.77
N VAL A 101 -1.86 8.44 -19.63
CA VAL A 101 -2.88 7.98 -20.60
C VAL A 101 -4.10 8.91 -20.59
N GLN A 102 -4.63 9.26 -19.42
CA GLN A 102 -5.77 10.18 -19.30
C GLN A 102 -5.47 11.56 -19.91
N ARG A 103 -4.26 12.10 -19.68
CA ARG A 103 -3.82 13.35 -20.33
C ARG A 103 -3.78 13.24 -21.85
N LYS A 104 -3.24 12.14 -22.40
CA LYS A 104 -3.17 11.94 -23.85
C LYS A 104 -4.52 11.74 -24.51
N MET A 105 -5.46 11.06 -23.85
CA MET A 105 -6.82 10.88 -24.38
C MET A 105 -7.61 12.19 -24.39
N THR A 106 -7.49 12.99 -23.33
CA THR A 106 -8.17 14.31 -23.24
C THR A 106 -7.73 15.27 -24.35
N ILE A 107 -6.49 15.19 -24.81
CA ILE A 107 -5.95 16.07 -25.88
C ILE A 107 -6.46 15.67 -27.28
N LYS A 108 -6.99 14.45 -27.47
CA LYS A 108 -7.44 13.94 -28.78
C LYS A 108 -8.94 14.15 -29.08
N THR A 109 -9.67 14.91 -28.28
CA THR A 109 -11.13 15.10 -28.44
C THR A 109 -11.51 16.56 -28.73
N ILE A 110 -10.87 17.16 -29.74
CA ILE A 110 -11.29 18.44 -30.35
C ILE A 110 -11.45 18.24 -31.85
#